data_AF-A0A0J0XIE8-F1
#
_entry.id   AF-A0A0J0XIE8-F1
#
_cell.length_a   1.000
_cell.length_b   1.000
_cell.length_c   1.000
_cell.angle_alpha   90.00
_cell.angle_beta   90.00
_cell.angle_gamma   90.00
#
_symmetry.space_group_name_H-M   'P 1'
#
loop_
_entity.id
_entity.type
_entity.pdbx_description
1 polymer ?
#
loop_
_entity_poly.entity_id
_entity_poly.type
_entity_poly.pdbx_seq_one_letter_code
_entity_poly.pdbx_strand_id
1 'polypeptide(L)'
;MQRLEARVASFSAVVRPKRAAKPAWPLARDTHPALTPAALAAAGFYHTPVAGEEDACMCFLCPLALSGWDAGDNPHVEHVGRDTPCAWKELVCALEVDRLRGGPGRARTEFASADELPSSEARTALRVQTFGDWWPLQAPSPLDLARAGFISTPSKESADGTTCPLCKYEVVEWEEDDDPM
;
A
#
# COMPACT_ATOMS: atom_id res chain seq x y z
N MET A 1 3.54 -6.53 -8.17
CA MET A 1 3.44 -5.10 -7.77
C MET A 1 3.37 -4.93 -6.24
N GLN A 2 3.68 -5.98 -5.48
CA GLN A 2 3.76 -5.99 -4.03
C GLN A 2 4.88 -5.08 -3.47
N ARG A 3 6.00 -4.95 -4.20
CA ARG A 3 7.12 -4.08 -3.83
C ARG A 3 6.83 -2.62 -4.14
N LEU A 4 7.15 -1.72 -3.21
CA LEU A 4 6.93 -0.28 -3.37
C LEU A 4 7.70 0.27 -4.57
N GLU A 5 8.96 -0.11 -4.74
CA GLU A 5 9.83 0.36 -5.82
C GLU A 5 9.29 -0.08 -7.18
N ALA A 6 8.72 -1.28 -7.27
CA ALA A 6 8.09 -1.76 -8.50
C ALA A 6 6.85 -0.94 -8.86
N ARG A 7 6.04 -0.54 -7.87
CA ARG A 7 4.90 0.38 -8.08
C ARG A 7 5.38 1.76 -8.52
N VAL A 8 6.38 2.33 -7.86
CA VAL A 8 6.95 3.64 -8.24
C VAL A 8 7.54 3.58 -9.66
N ALA A 9 8.31 2.53 -9.97
CA ALA A 9 8.91 2.35 -11.28
C ALA A 9 7.87 2.23 -12.40
N SER A 10 6.64 1.77 -12.08
CA SER A 10 5.58 1.69 -13.08
C SER A 10 5.19 3.06 -13.61
N PHE A 11 5.44 4.17 -12.94
CA PHE A 11 5.11 5.50 -13.46
C PHE A 11 6.11 6.01 -14.52
N SER A 12 7.22 5.31 -14.73
CA SER A 12 8.19 5.65 -15.77
C SER A 12 7.80 5.07 -17.13
N ALA A 13 8.15 5.77 -18.22
CA ALA A 13 7.97 5.26 -19.56
C ALA A 13 8.78 3.98 -19.77
N VAL A 14 8.16 2.99 -20.42
CA VAL A 14 8.87 1.83 -20.95
C VAL A 14 8.94 2.01 -22.46
N VAL A 15 10.15 2.19 -22.98
CA VAL A 15 10.36 2.37 -24.43
C VAL A 15 10.79 1.07 -25.11
N ARG A 16 11.33 0.12 -24.34
CA ARG A 16 11.83 -1.17 -24.83
C ARG A 16 11.62 -2.28 -23.80
N PRO A 17 11.34 -3.53 -24.23
CA PRO A 17 11.08 -3.92 -25.61
C PRO A 17 9.73 -3.37 -26.11
N LYS A 18 9.56 -3.20 -27.44
CA LYS A 18 8.34 -2.61 -28.04
C LYS A 18 7.05 -3.28 -27.58
N ARG A 19 7.08 -4.60 -27.37
CA ARG A 19 5.94 -5.40 -26.87
C ARG A 19 5.45 -5.02 -25.47
N ALA A 20 6.30 -4.36 -24.68
CA ALA A 20 6.02 -3.92 -23.33
C ALA A 20 6.06 -2.39 -23.22
N ALA A 21 6.02 -1.69 -24.37
CA ALA A 21 6.13 -0.24 -24.37
C ALA A 21 4.87 0.38 -23.75
N LYS A 22 5.08 1.39 -22.91
CA LYS A 22 4.00 2.16 -22.30
C LYS A 22 4.44 3.60 -22.03
N PRO A 23 3.50 4.56 -22.04
CA PRO A 23 3.81 5.95 -21.72
C PRO A 23 4.22 6.10 -20.24
N ALA A 24 4.89 7.21 -19.94
CA ALA A 24 5.10 7.65 -18.56
C ALA A 24 3.78 8.18 -17.97
N TRP A 25 3.77 8.37 -16.66
CA TRP A 25 2.73 9.11 -15.94
C TRP A 25 2.48 10.48 -16.58
N PRO A 26 1.22 10.80 -16.94
CA PRO A 26 0.94 12.02 -17.71
C PRO A 26 0.77 13.28 -16.83
N LEU A 27 0.52 13.14 -15.53
CA LEU A 27 0.21 14.27 -14.66
C LEU A 27 1.48 14.84 -14.01
N ALA A 28 1.74 16.11 -14.26
CA ALA A 28 2.92 16.81 -13.76
C ALA A 28 2.70 17.32 -12.32
N ARG A 29 3.79 17.39 -11.55
CA ARG A 29 3.75 17.78 -10.12
C ARG A 29 3.33 19.24 -9.89
N ASP A 30 3.52 20.12 -10.85
CA ASP A 30 3.13 21.54 -10.77
C ASP A 30 1.61 21.73 -10.78
N THR A 31 0.92 20.89 -11.55
CA THR A 31 -0.54 20.90 -11.68
C THR A 31 -1.21 19.93 -10.69
N HIS A 32 -0.55 18.80 -10.37
CA HIS A 32 -1.08 17.75 -9.51
C HIS A 32 -0.07 17.40 -8.40
N PRO A 33 0.19 18.32 -7.44
CA PRO A 33 1.28 18.17 -6.48
C PRO A 33 1.13 16.98 -5.52
N ALA A 34 -0.11 16.53 -5.26
CA ALA A 34 -0.39 15.38 -4.41
C ALA A 34 -0.30 14.02 -5.16
N LEU A 35 -0.36 14.03 -6.50
CA LEU A 35 -0.38 12.83 -7.35
C LEU A 35 1.01 12.45 -7.86
N THR A 36 2.00 12.48 -6.97
CA THR A 36 3.33 11.99 -7.31
C THR A 36 3.34 10.46 -7.42
N PRO A 37 4.21 9.87 -8.26
CA PRO A 37 4.40 8.41 -8.30
C PRO A 37 4.60 7.77 -6.92
N ALA A 38 5.33 8.44 -6.03
CA ALA A 38 5.56 7.97 -4.67
C ALA A 38 4.28 7.95 -3.83
N ALA A 39 3.45 9.01 -3.91
CA ALA A 39 2.19 9.10 -3.18
C ALA A 39 1.16 8.06 -3.67
N LEU A 40 1.02 7.90 -5.00
CA LEU A 40 0.16 6.88 -5.59
C LEU A 40 0.62 5.47 -5.17
N ALA A 41 1.93 5.19 -5.27
CA ALA A 41 2.51 3.90 -4.87
C ALA A 41 2.37 3.61 -3.37
N ALA A 42 2.47 4.62 -2.50
CA ALA A 42 2.23 4.49 -1.07
C ALA A 42 0.76 4.14 -0.75
N ALA A 43 -0.19 4.69 -1.51
CA ALA A 43 -1.61 4.32 -1.43
C ALA A 43 -1.93 2.94 -2.07
N GLY A 44 -0.92 2.26 -2.59
CA GLY A 44 -1.01 0.92 -3.18
C GLY A 44 -1.23 0.91 -4.70
N PHE A 45 -1.21 2.06 -5.36
CA PHE A 45 -1.44 2.15 -6.80
C PHE A 45 -0.19 1.95 -7.64
N TYR A 46 -0.35 1.38 -8.83
CA TYR A 46 0.65 1.38 -9.88
C TYR A 46 0.00 1.82 -11.20
N HIS A 47 0.74 2.56 -12.01
CA HIS A 47 0.30 3.03 -13.33
C HIS A 47 0.10 1.87 -14.32
N THR A 48 -1.11 1.80 -14.87
CA THR A 48 -1.57 0.81 -15.85
C THR A 48 -2.35 1.51 -16.97
N PRO A 49 -1.68 2.36 -17.78
CA PRO A 49 -2.35 3.17 -18.79
C PRO A 49 -3.05 2.26 -19.80
N VAL A 50 -4.30 2.59 -20.10
CA VAL A 50 -5.06 1.98 -21.21
C VAL A 50 -5.46 3.07 -22.20
N ALA A 51 -5.80 2.69 -23.42
CA ALA A 51 -6.16 3.68 -24.45
C ALA A 51 -7.40 4.47 -24.01
N GLY A 52 -7.29 5.80 -23.93
CA GLY A 52 -8.35 6.69 -23.44
C GLY A 52 -8.37 6.93 -21.93
N GLU A 53 -7.50 6.25 -21.17
CA GLU A 53 -7.30 6.46 -19.73
C GLU A 53 -5.79 6.42 -19.42
N GLU A 54 -5.08 7.45 -19.88
CA GLU A 54 -3.62 7.50 -19.83
C GLU A 54 -3.07 7.63 -18.39
N ASP A 55 -3.88 8.09 -17.44
CA ASP A 55 -3.58 8.24 -16.03
C ASP A 55 -4.15 7.09 -15.17
N ALA A 56 -4.60 6.00 -15.80
CA ALA A 56 -5.15 4.86 -15.10
C ALA A 56 -4.14 4.22 -14.12
N CYS A 57 -4.59 3.99 -12.90
CA CYS A 57 -3.86 3.40 -11.80
C CYS A 57 -4.66 2.23 -11.21
N MET A 58 -3.99 1.15 -10.81
CA MET A 58 -4.63 -0.01 -10.18
C MET A 58 -3.97 -0.35 -8.86
N CYS A 59 -4.76 -0.75 -7.87
CA CYS A 59 -4.24 -1.22 -6.59
C CYS A 59 -3.54 -2.56 -6.76
N PHE A 60 -2.40 -2.77 -6.08
CA PHE A 60 -1.71 -4.07 -6.14
C PHE A 60 -2.40 -5.21 -5.37
N LEU A 61 -3.29 -4.87 -4.43
CA LEU A 61 -3.90 -5.82 -3.49
C LEU A 61 -5.39 -6.05 -3.71
N CYS A 62 -6.08 -5.13 -4.39
CA CYS A 62 -7.50 -5.23 -4.67
C CYS A 62 -7.78 -4.87 -6.14
N PRO A 63 -8.97 -5.17 -6.68
CA PRO A 63 -9.26 -4.94 -8.09
C PRO A 63 -9.56 -3.47 -8.42
N LEU A 64 -9.45 -2.54 -7.46
CA LEU A 64 -9.75 -1.12 -7.70
C LEU A 64 -8.81 -0.53 -8.75
N ALA A 65 -9.40 0.05 -9.79
CA ALA A 65 -8.73 0.87 -10.78
C ALA A 65 -9.38 2.26 -10.82
N LEU A 66 -8.56 3.30 -10.92
CA LEU A 66 -8.96 4.71 -10.95
C LEU A 66 -8.22 5.44 -12.07
N SER A 67 -8.93 6.32 -12.77
CA SER A 67 -8.43 7.20 -13.85
C SER A 67 -9.17 8.53 -13.76
N GLY A 68 -8.74 9.51 -14.55
CA GLY A 68 -9.32 10.86 -14.54
C GLY A 68 -9.04 11.59 -13.23
N TRP A 69 -7.80 11.54 -12.76
CA TRP A 69 -7.41 12.15 -11.49
C TRP A 69 -7.38 13.68 -11.58
N ASP A 70 -7.91 14.34 -10.55
CA ASP A 70 -7.98 15.79 -10.44
C ASP A 70 -6.81 16.37 -9.60
N ALA A 71 -6.48 17.64 -9.82
CA ALA A 71 -5.40 18.34 -9.12
C ALA A 71 -5.52 18.33 -7.58
N GLY A 72 -6.74 18.22 -7.07
CA GLY A 72 -7.05 18.18 -5.63
C GLY A 72 -7.05 16.78 -5.02
N ASP A 73 -6.89 15.73 -5.81
CA ASP A 73 -7.04 14.37 -5.33
C ASP A 73 -5.89 13.95 -4.40
N ASN A 74 -6.24 13.14 -3.41
CA ASN A 74 -5.27 12.46 -2.56
C ASN A 74 -5.44 10.94 -2.74
N PRO A 75 -4.39 10.20 -3.14
CA PRO A 75 -4.51 8.77 -3.42
C PRO A 75 -5.03 7.93 -2.24
N HIS A 76 -4.67 8.29 -1.01
CA HIS A 76 -5.17 7.58 0.17
C HIS A 76 -6.65 7.87 0.43
N VAL A 77 -7.08 9.12 0.26
CA VAL A 77 -8.49 9.50 0.37
C VAL A 77 -9.32 8.83 -0.72
N GLU A 78 -8.83 8.85 -1.95
CA GLU A 78 -9.50 8.20 -3.08
C GLU A 78 -9.66 6.71 -2.82
N HIS A 79 -8.61 6.00 -2.41
CA HIS A 79 -8.71 4.58 -2.10
C HIS A 79 -9.70 4.30 -0.95
N VAL A 80 -9.68 5.11 0.12
CA VAL A 80 -10.62 4.98 1.26
C VAL A 80 -12.07 5.22 0.83
N GLY A 81 -12.31 6.17 -0.07
CA GLY A 81 -13.63 6.57 -0.52
C GLY A 81 -14.35 5.58 -1.44
N ARG A 82 -13.65 4.56 -1.97
CA ARG A 82 -14.27 3.56 -2.86
C ARG A 82 -14.81 2.36 -2.09
N ASP A 83 -15.97 1.86 -2.52
CA ASP A 83 -16.58 0.65 -1.97
C ASP A 83 -15.93 -0.61 -2.55
N THR A 84 -14.71 -0.88 -2.11
CA THR A 84 -13.96 -2.08 -2.49
C THR A 84 -13.23 -2.60 -1.25
N PRO A 85 -13.44 -3.87 -0.86
CA PRO A 85 -12.68 -4.49 0.23
C PRO A 85 -11.20 -4.55 -0.13
N CYS A 86 -10.35 -3.99 0.74
CA CYS A 86 -8.91 -3.99 0.53
C CYS A 86 -8.17 -3.84 1.87
N ALA A 87 -7.32 -4.80 2.23
CA ALA A 87 -6.52 -4.69 3.45
C ALA A 87 -5.57 -3.48 3.44
N TRP A 88 -5.04 -3.10 2.27
CA TRP A 88 -4.15 -1.93 2.17
C TRP A 88 -4.91 -0.62 2.41
N LYS A 89 -6.15 -0.52 1.90
CA LYS A 89 -7.07 0.58 2.20
C LYS A 89 -7.27 0.71 3.71
N GLU A 90 -7.62 -0.39 4.37
CA GLU A 90 -7.98 -0.42 5.78
C GLU A 90 -6.81 -0.22 6.74
N LEU A 91 -5.61 -0.69 6.38
CA LEU A 91 -4.44 -0.70 7.26
C LEU A 91 -3.47 0.44 6.99
N VAL A 92 -3.40 0.95 5.74
CA VAL A 92 -2.43 1.97 5.34
C VAL A 92 -3.13 3.26 4.97
N CYS A 93 -4.06 3.24 4.01
CA CYS A 93 -4.71 4.47 3.55
C CYS A 93 -5.57 5.10 4.63
N ALA A 94 -6.37 4.33 5.38
CA ALA A 94 -7.20 4.84 6.46
C ALA A 94 -6.36 5.53 7.56
N LEU A 95 -5.23 4.93 7.95
CA LEU A 95 -4.31 5.55 8.91
C LEU A 95 -3.70 6.85 8.37
N GLU A 96 -3.41 6.91 7.07
CA GLU A 96 -2.89 8.14 6.47
C GLU A 96 -3.93 9.24 6.39
N VAL A 97 -5.18 8.90 6.04
CA VAL A 97 -6.32 9.83 6.10
C VAL A 97 -6.53 10.35 7.53
N ASP A 98 -6.40 9.49 8.54
CA ASP A 98 -6.49 9.90 9.94
C ASP A 98 -5.35 10.85 10.34
N ARG A 99 -4.10 10.57 9.93
CA ARG A 99 -2.96 11.46 10.16
C ARG A 99 -3.16 12.83 9.49
N LEU A 100 -3.72 12.86 8.29
CA LEU A 100 -4.04 14.10 7.58
C LEU A 100 -5.10 14.94 8.33
N ARG A 101 -6.06 14.31 8.99
CA ARG A 101 -7.13 14.97 9.78
C ARG A 101 -6.67 15.38 11.18
N GLY A 102 -5.79 14.60 11.81
CA GLY A 102 -5.42 14.71 13.23
C GLY A 102 -4.29 15.70 13.57
N GLY A 103 -3.68 16.35 12.57
CA GLY A 103 -2.51 17.22 12.80
C GLY A 103 -1.21 16.43 12.98
N PRO A 104 -0.08 17.10 13.33
CA PRO A 104 1.23 16.48 13.28
C PRO A 104 1.41 15.36 14.32
N GLY A 105 1.45 14.12 13.84
CA GLY A 105 2.25 13.05 14.44
C GLY A 105 1.53 12.02 15.32
N ARG A 106 0.19 11.98 15.38
CA ARG A 106 -0.49 10.86 16.07
C ARG A 106 -1.61 10.26 15.22
N ALA A 107 -1.47 8.96 14.96
CA ALA A 107 -2.59 8.15 14.48
C ALA A 107 -3.70 8.15 15.56
N ARG A 108 -4.95 8.03 15.11
CA ARG A 108 -6.12 7.93 15.98
C ARG A 108 -5.89 6.84 17.04
N THR A 109 -6.03 7.18 18.32
CA THR A 109 -5.96 6.22 19.45
C THR A 109 -7.32 5.80 19.96
N GLU A 110 -8.39 6.33 19.36
CA GLU A 110 -9.77 5.99 19.68
C GLU A 110 -10.29 5.04 18.61
N PHE A 111 -10.85 3.91 19.01
CA PHE A 111 -11.43 2.93 18.10
C PHE A 111 -12.92 2.84 18.41
N ALA A 112 -13.78 2.88 17.40
CA ALA A 112 -15.22 2.97 17.65
C ALA A 112 -15.81 1.63 18.10
N SER A 113 -15.10 0.53 17.86
CA SER A 113 -15.50 -0.83 18.23
C SER A 113 -14.30 -1.70 18.58
N ALA A 114 -14.55 -2.83 19.25
CA ALA A 114 -13.52 -3.82 19.54
C ALA A 114 -12.87 -4.40 18.26
N ASP A 115 -13.65 -4.52 17.18
CA ASP A 115 -13.15 -5.02 15.89
C ASP A 115 -12.21 -4.02 15.19
N GLU A 116 -12.30 -2.73 15.51
CA GLU A 116 -11.38 -1.71 15.02
C GLU A 116 -10.04 -1.70 15.75
N LEU A 117 -9.94 -2.32 16.94
CA LEU A 117 -8.69 -2.35 17.70
C LEU A 117 -7.57 -3.01 16.89
N PRO A 118 -6.33 -2.46 16.89
CA PRO A 118 -5.21 -3.07 16.18
C PRO A 118 -4.93 -4.52 16.61
N SER A 119 -5.26 -4.90 17.83
CA SER A 119 -5.10 -6.27 18.36
C SER A 119 -6.29 -7.18 18.09
N SER A 120 -7.33 -6.73 17.38
CA SER A 120 -8.52 -7.55 17.09
C SER A 120 -8.23 -8.62 16.04
N GLU A 121 -8.97 -9.73 16.11
CA GLU A 121 -8.91 -10.78 15.09
C GLU A 121 -9.29 -10.25 13.69
N ALA A 122 -10.21 -9.29 13.62
CA ALA A 122 -10.57 -8.63 12.36
C ALA A 122 -9.39 -7.87 11.74
N ARG A 123 -8.60 -7.14 12.55
CA ARG A 123 -7.40 -6.43 12.06
C ARG A 123 -6.26 -7.38 11.74
N THR A 124 -6.09 -8.43 12.54
CA THR A 124 -5.14 -9.52 12.24
C THR A 124 -5.47 -10.17 10.88
N ALA A 125 -6.73 -10.52 10.62
CA ALA A 125 -7.15 -11.12 9.36
C ALA A 125 -6.88 -10.22 8.14
N LEU A 126 -7.03 -8.89 8.29
CA LEU A 126 -6.63 -7.95 7.24
C LEU A 126 -5.11 -7.95 7.01
N ARG A 127 -4.30 -7.98 8.08
CA ARG A 127 -2.84 -7.99 7.93
C ARG A 127 -2.34 -9.23 7.21
N VAL A 128 -2.92 -10.41 7.50
CA VAL A 128 -2.58 -11.68 6.80
C VAL A 128 -2.73 -11.53 5.29
N GLN A 129 -3.75 -10.82 4.79
CA GLN A 129 -3.94 -10.62 3.35
C GLN A 129 -2.78 -9.87 2.69
N THR A 130 -2.00 -9.08 3.43
CA THR A 130 -0.86 -8.34 2.87
C THR A 130 0.32 -9.23 2.52
N PHE A 131 0.40 -10.44 3.06
CA PHE A 131 1.51 -11.37 2.83
C PHE A 131 1.40 -12.12 1.49
N GLY A 132 0.17 -12.38 1.04
CA GLY A 132 -0.11 -13.04 -0.24
C GLY A 132 0.72 -14.30 -0.51
N ASP A 133 0.87 -14.66 -1.78
CA ASP A 133 1.73 -15.78 -2.21
C ASP A 133 3.21 -15.38 -2.31
N TRP A 134 3.55 -14.11 -2.01
CA TRP A 134 4.91 -13.57 -2.15
C TRP A 134 5.72 -13.62 -0.86
N TRP A 135 5.10 -13.95 0.28
CA TRP A 135 5.84 -14.16 1.52
C TRP A 135 6.78 -15.37 1.39
N PRO A 136 8.08 -15.23 1.65
CA PRO A 136 9.05 -16.28 1.32
C PRO A 136 9.27 -17.31 2.42
N LEU A 137 8.83 -17.06 3.66
CA LEU A 137 9.16 -17.89 4.82
C LEU A 137 7.99 -18.74 5.30
N GLN A 138 8.30 -19.86 5.94
CA GLN A 138 7.31 -20.66 6.67
C GLN A 138 7.16 -20.20 8.13
N ALA A 139 8.27 -19.78 8.74
CA ALA A 139 8.35 -19.27 10.10
C ALA A 139 9.23 -18.01 10.12
N PRO A 140 8.84 -16.95 10.87
CA PRO A 140 7.51 -16.77 11.44
C PRO A 140 6.43 -16.75 10.34
N SER A 141 5.24 -17.28 10.65
CA SER A 141 4.17 -17.36 9.66
C SER A 141 3.51 -15.99 9.45
N PRO A 142 2.82 -15.76 8.30
CA PRO A 142 2.01 -14.56 8.12
C PRO A 142 1.02 -14.28 9.25
N LEU A 143 0.51 -15.34 9.92
CA LEU A 143 -0.41 -15.19 11.05
C LEU A 143 0.32 -14.68 12.30
N ASP A 144 1.52 -15.17 12.58
CA ASP A 144 2.33 -14.75 13.74
C ASP A 144 2.71 -13.27 13.60
N LEU A 145 3.20 -12.89 12.42
CA LEU A 145 3.54 -11.50 12.08
C LEU A 145 2.31 -10.59 12.12
N ALA A 146 1.17 -11.04 11.59
CA ALA A 146 -0.08 -10.28 11.63
C ALA A 146 -0.60 -10.05 13.06
N ARG A 147 -0.45 -11.03 13.95
CA ARG A 147 -0.80 -10.90 15.38
C ARG A 147 0.10 -9.90 16.09
N ALA A 148 1.38 -9.88 15.77
CA ALA A 148 2.35 -8.89 16.24
C ALA A 148 2.13 -7.48 15.66
N GLY A 149 1.24 -7.33 14.68
CA GLY A 149 0.85 -6.04 14.13
C GLY A 149 1.53 -5.65 12.82
N PHE A 150 2.30 -6.57 12.23
CA PHE A 150 3.02 -6.34 10.98
C PHE A 150 2.17 -6.57 9.73
N ILE A 151 2.43 -5.76 8.71
CA ILE A 151 2.04 -6.02 7.31
C ILE A 151 3.28 -6.36 6.49
N SER A 152 3.11 -7.08 5.38
CA SER A 152 4.20 -7.34 4.44
C SER A 152 4.49 -6.12 3.58
N THR A 153 5.75 -5.72 3.53
CA THR A 153 6.29 -4.58 2.78
C THR A 153 7.61 -4.97 2.13
N PRO A 154 7.61 -5.95 1.21
CA PRO A 154 8.84 -6.42 0.57
C PRO A 154 9.46 -5.28 -0.23
N SER A 155 10.78 -5.18 -0.19
CA SER A 155 11.57 -4.26 -0.99
C SER A 155 12.35 -5.02 -2.07
N LYS A 156 13.22 -4.31 -2.78
CA LYS A 156 14.17 -4.94 -3.69
C LYS A 156 15.29 -5.66 -2.91
N GLU A 157 15.60 -5.15 -1.72
CA GLU A 157 16.69 -5.59 -0.85
C GLU A 157 16.26 -6.75 0.05
N SER A 158 15.00 -6.79 0.49
CA SER A 158 14.45 -7.83 1.38
C SER A 158 13.07 -8.28 0.89
N ALA A 159 12.94 -9.58 0.63
CA ALA A 159 11.68 -10.19 0.20
C ALA A 159 10.72 -10.48 1.37
N ASP A 160 11.25 -10.50 2.58
CA ASP A 160 10.58 -10.78 3.85
C ASP A 160 10.36 -9.52 4.69
N GLY A 161 10.50 -8.34 4.09
CA GLY A 161 10.30 -7.08 4.80
C GLY A 161 8.88 -6.93 5.34
N THR A 162 8.79 -6.46 6.57
CA THR A 162 7.54 -6.18 7.26
C THR A 162 7.56 -4.79 7.91
N THR A 163 6.39 -4.22 8.12
CA THR A 163 6.24 -2.91 8.77
C THR A 163 5.01 -2.88 9.66
N CYS A 164 5.11 -2.25 10.83
CA CYS A 164 3.92 -1.88 11.61
C CYS A 164 3.30 -0.60 11.02
N PRO A 165 2.05 -0.64 10.49
CA PRO A 165 1.49 0.51 9.79
C PRO A 165 1.16 1.68 10.74
N LEU A 166 1.04 1.43 12.05
CA LEU A 166 0.80 2.44 13.08
C LEU A 166 2.06 3.20 13.47
N CYS A 167 3.09 2.50 13.98
CA CYS A 167 4.32 3.12 14.51
C CYS A 167 5.45 3.22 13.48
N LYS A 168 5.30 2.62 12.28
CA LYS A 168 6.29 2.59 11.20
C LYS A 168 7.58 1.86 11.52
N TYR A 169 7.58 0.99 12.53
CA TYR A 169 8.71 0.11 12.79
C TYR A 169 8.82 -0.93 11.67
N GLU A 170 10.02 -1.09 11.12
CA GLU A 170 10.33 -1.96 9.99
C GLU A 170 11.25 -3.09 10.47
N VAL A 171 11.00 -4.32 10.01
CA VAL A 171 11.83 -5.50 10.28
C VAL A 171 12.04 -6.24 8.97
N VAL A 172 13.25 -6.73 8.76
CA VAL A 172 13.69 -7.50 7.59
C VAL A 172 14.60 -8.63 8.10
N GLU A 173 14.91 -9.60 7.25
CA GLU A 173 15.83 -10.71 7.57
C GLU A 173 15.33 -11.57 8.74
N TRP A 174 14.06 -11.97 8.68
CA TRP A 174 13.44 -12.84 9.70
C TRP A 174 14.07 -14.24 9.69
N GLU A 175 14.40 -14.73 10.88
CA GLU A 175 14.93 -16.07 11.14
C GLU A 175 13.83 -17.02 11.65
N GLU A 176 14.08 -18.33 11.58
CA GLU A 176 13.09 -19.36 11.97
C GLU A 176 12.72 -19.31 13.46
N ASP A 177 13.65 -18.88 14.31
CA ASP A 177 13.53 -18.79 15.76
C ASP A 177 13.13 -17.39 16.28
N ASP A 178 12.91 -16.42 15.39
CA ASP A 178 12.44 -15.09 15.77
C ASP A 178 11.02 -15.14 16.36
N ASP A 179 10.82 -14.43 17.48
CA ASP A 179 9.51 -14.14 18.04
C ASP A 179 9.04 -12.76 17.55
N PRO A 180 7.93 -12.66 16.78
CA PRO A 180 7.41 -11.38 16.34
C PRO A 180 6.87 -10.46 17.44
N MET A 181 6.62 -10.96 18.66
CA MET A 181 5.91 -10.24 19.75
C MET A 181 6.79 -9.39 20.69
#